data_AF-D0U4J6-F1
#
_entry.id   AF-D0U4J6-F1
#
_cell.length_a   1.000
_cell.length_b   1.000
_cell.length_c   1.000
_cell.angle_alpha   90.00
_cell.angle_beta   90.00
_cell.angle_gamma   90.00
#
_symmetry.space_group_name_H-M   'P 1'
#
loop_
_entity.id
_entity.type
_entity.pdbx_description
1 polymer ?
#
loop_
_entity_poly.entity_id
_entity_poly.type
_entity_poly.pdbx_seq_one_letter_code
_entity_poly.pdbx_strand_id
1 'polypeptide(L)' 'MQTTIEKDGDGYLAKVEGHPNLFAFAYSKQEAIVELKNVVEMIMDYHLEQVNSERIIRNELASYAMN' A
#
# COMPACT_ATOMS: atom_id res chain seq x y z
N MET A 1 -7.02 -12.98 -0.85
CA MET A 1 -6.98 -11.53 -1.11
C MET A 1 -7.61 -11.32 -2.47
N GLN A 2 -8.71 -10.57 -2.54
CA GLN A 2 -9.49 -10.37 -3.74
C GLN A 2 -9.59 -8.86 -4.03
N THR A 3 -9.43 -8.49 -5.29
CA THR A 3 -9.69 -7.12 -5.76
C THR A 3 -11.09 -7.05 -6.34
N THR A 4 -11.79 -5.96 -6.05
CA THR A 4 -13.12 -5.67 -6.60
C THR A 4 -13.08 -4.35 -7.33
N ILE A 5 -13.72 -4.27 -8.50
CA ILE A 5 -13.95 -3.02 -9.22
C ILE A 5 -15.44 -2.89 -9.48
N GLU A 6 -16.06 -1.88 -8.88
CA GLU A 6 -17.51 -1.65 -8.93
C GLU A 6 -17.83 -0.25 -9.46
N LYS A 7 -19.03 -0.08 -10.04
CA LYS A 7 -19.52 1.24 -10.46
C LYS A 7 -19.85 2.05 -9.20
N ASP A 8 -19.35 3.28 -9.14
CA ASP A 8 -19.59 4.19 -8.01
C ASP A 8 -19.87 5.59 -8.55
N GLY A 9 -21.12 6.05 -8.42
CA GLY A 9 -21.60 7.27 -9.07
C GLY A 9 -21.27 7.33 -10.56
N ASP A 10 -20.62 8.41 -10.98
CA ASP A 10 -20.18 8.60 -12.37
C ASP A 10 -18.91 7.81 -12.74
N GLY A 11 -18.21 7.24 -11.76
CA GLY A 11 -16.93 6.55 -11.96
C GLY A 11 -16.95 5.09 -11.52
N TYR A 12 -15.79 4.60 -11.11
CA TYR A 12 -15.54 3.24 -10.66
C TYR A 12 -14.64 3.27 -9.43
N LEU A 13 -15.00 2.46 -8.44
CA LEU A 13 -14.21 2.24 -7.24
C LEU A 13 -13.51 0.88 -7.36
N ALA A 14 -12.18 0.90 -7.34
CA ALA A 14 -11.35 -0.30 -7.23
C ALA A 14 -10.83 -0.41 -5.79
N LYS A 15 -10.93 -1.58 -5.17
CA LYS A 15 -10.48 -1.81 -3.78
C LYS A 15 -9.99 -3.25 -3.54
N VAL A 16 -9.19 -3.44 -2.50
CA VAL A 16 -8.75 -4.75 -2.02
C VAL A 16 -9.57 -5.15 -0.79
N GLU A 17 -10.25 -6.30 -0.85
CA GLU A 17 -11.05 -6.79 0.28
C GLU A 17 -10.17 -7.05 1.52
N GLY A 18 -10.65 -6.59 2.67
CA GLY A 18 -9.92 -6.68 3.95
C GLY A 18 -8.87 -5.59 4.18
N HIS A 19 -8.65 -4.69 3.21
CA HIS A 19 -7.67 -3.60 3.32
C HIS A 19 -8.33 -2.24 3.10
N PRO A 20 -8.78 -1.56 4.18
CA PRO A 20 -9.55 -0.31 4.07
C PRO A 20 -8.76 0.86 3.48
N ASN A 21 -7.43 0.78 3.43
CA ASN A 21 -6.52 1.79 2.87
C ASN A 21 -6.11 1.50 1.42
N LEU A 22 -6.51 0.36 0.85
CA LEU A 22 -6.17 -0.02 -0.53
C LEU A 22 -7.39 0.12 -1.42
N PHE A 23 -7.66 1.35 -1.83
CA PHE A 23 -8.73 1.69 -2.76
C PHE A 23 -8.34 2.87 -3.65
N ALA A 24 -8.99 2.98 -4.79
CA ALA A 24 -8.87 4.12 -5.70
C ALA A 24 -10.15 4.32 -6.52
N PHE A 25 -10.48 5.58 -6.79
CA PHE A 25 -11.60 5.98 -7.63
C PHE A 25 -11.10 6.61 -8.92
N ALA A 26 -11.74 6.31 -10.04
CA ALA A 26 -11.56 7.05 -11.29
C ALA A 26 -12.81 7.02 -12.17
N TYR A 27 -12.88 7.90 -13.17
CA TYR A 27 -14.05 8.00 -14.06
C TYR A 27 -14.16 6.82 -15.04
N SER A 28 -13.05 6.19 -15.42
CA SER A 28 -13.06 4.94 -16.18
C SER A 28 -12.62 3.75 -15.34
N LYS A 29 -13.13 2.56 -15.71
CA LYS A 29 -12.74 1.30 -15.07
C LYS A 29 -11.22 1.06 -15.16
N GLN A 30 -10.62 1.41 -16.29
CA GLN A 30 -9.19 1.20 -16.54
C GLN A 30 -8.33 2.11 -15.67
N GLU A 31 -8.70 3.38 -15.54
CA GLU A 31 -8.01 4.32 -14.66
C GLU A 31 -8.11 3.88 -13.20
N ALA A 32 -9.28 3.42 -12.74
CA ALA A 32 -9.45 2.98 -11.35
C ALA A 32 -8.51 1.79 -11.01
N ILE A 33 -8.27 0.91 -11.97
CA ILE A 33 -7.30 -0.20 -11.84
C ILE A 33 -5.87 0.33 -11.76
N VAL A 34 -5.50 1.28 -12.63
CA VAL A 34 -4.16 1.90 -12.62
C VAL A 34 -3.93 2.65 -11.31
N GLU A 35 -4.90 3.41 -10.84
CA GLU A 35 -4.79 4.14 -9.58
C GLU A 35 -4.70 3.19 -8.38
N LEU A 36 -5.49 2.11 -8.34
CA LEU A 36 -5.36 1.12 -7.28
C LEU A 36 -3.96 0.49 -7.28
N LYS A 37 -3.40 0.21 -8.46
CA LYS A 37 -2.04 -0.30 -8.59
C LYS A 37 -1.02 0.69 -8.00
N ASN A 38 -1.14 1.98 -8.34
CA ASN A 38 -0.25 3.02 -7.81
C ASN A 38 -0.33 3.12 -6.27
N VAL A 39 -1.54 3.03 -5.71
CA VAL A 39 -1.75 3.02 -4.25
C VAL A 39 -1.07 1.81 -3.61
N VAL A 40 -1.21 0.62 -4.21
CA VAL A 40 -0.55 -0.60 -3.71
C VAL A 40 0.97 -0.45 -3.76
N GLU A 41 1.53 0.05 -4.85
CA GLU A 41 2.98 0.28 -4.98
C GLU A 41 3.50 1.27 -3.92
N MET A 42 2.80 2.39 -3.71
CA MET A 42 3.13 3.36 -2.67
C MET A 42 3.14 2.73 -1.26
N ILE A 43 2.14 1.90 -0.95
CA ILE A 43 2.07 1.22 0.34
C ILE A 43 3.17 0.16 0.48
N MET A 44 3.56 -0.52 -0.60
CA MET A 44 4.70 -1.43 -0.58
C MET A 44 6.00 -0.70 -0.26
N ASP A 45 6.24 0.43 -0.92
CA ASP A 45 7.44 1.24 -0.70
C ASP A 45 7.51 1.75 0.74
N TYR A 46 6.39 2.25 1.28
CA TYR A 46 6.29 2.66 2.68
C TYR A 46 6.70 1.54 3.66
N HIS A 47 6.18 0.32 3.48
CA HIS A 47 6.54 -0.80 4.35
C HIS A 47 8.02 -1.19 4.22
N LEU A 48 8.60 -1.11 3.01
CA LEU A 48 10.03 -1.38 2.80
C LEU A 48 10.91 -0.35 3.54
N GLU A 49 10.53 0.93 3.51
CA GLU A 49 11.20 1.98 4.27
C GLU A 49 11.13 1.75 5.79
N GLN A 50 9.97 1.29 6.29
CA GLN A 50 9.80 0.93 7.70
C GLN A 50 10.74 -0.22 8.10
N VAL A 51 10.75 -1.31 7.32
CA VAL A 51 11.66 -2.45 7.56
C VAL A 51 13.12 -2.03 7.54
N ASN A 52 13.49 -1.11 6.65
CA ASN A 52 14.85 -0.59 6.59
C ASN A 52 15.19 0.23 7.85
N SER A 53 14.27 1.07 8.31
CA SER A 53 14.41 1.85 9.55
C SER A 53 14.58 0.94 10.78
N GLU A 54 13.74 -0.09 10.89
CA GLU A 54 13.82 -1.10 11.95
C GLU A 54 15.15 -1.86 11.93
N ARG A 55 15.68 -2.17 10.74
CA ARG A 55 16.98 -2.82 10.59
C ARG A 55 18.12 -1.95 11.11
N ILE A 56 18.08 -0.63 10.86
CA ILE A 56 19.06 0.32 11.37
C ILE A 56 19.00 0.36 12.89
N ILE A 57 17.80 0.52 13.46
CA ILE A 57 17.57 0.55 14.92
C ILE A 57 18.08 -0.73 15.58
N ARG A 58 17.75 -1.90 15.03
CA ARG A 58 18.22 -3.19 15.56
C ARG A 58 19.75 -3.27 15.60
N ASN A 59 20.43 -2.81 14.55
CA ASN A 59 21.88 -2.83 14.48
C ASN A 59 22.52 -1.87 15.50
N GLU A 60 21.92 -0.69 15.69
CA GLU A 60 22.32 0.26 16.74
C GLU A 60 22.18 -0.36 18.14
N LEU A 61 21.02 -0.95 18.45
CA LEU A 61 20.78 -1.64 19.73
C LEU A 61 21.77 -2.80 19.96
N ALA A 62 22.07 -3.58 18.92
CA ALA A 62 23.05 -4.66 19.01
C ALA A 62 24.46 -4.15 19.34
N SER A 63 24.82 -2.95 18.87
CA SER A 63 26.12 -2.33 19.19
C SER A 63 26.23 -1.95 20.67
N TYR A 64 25.14 -1.55 21.32
CA TYR A 64 25.12 -1.27 22.75
C TYR A 64 25.23 -2.52 23.61
N ALA A 65 24.70 -3.65 23.14
CA ALA A 65 24.77 -4.92 23.87
C ALA A 65 26.17 -5.57 23.88
N MET A 66 27.09 -5.09 23.03
CA MET A 66 28.46 -5.62 22.92
C MET A 66 29.51 -4.77 23.64
N ASN A 67 29.12 -3.65 24.26
CA ASN A 67 29.97 -2.78 25.10
C ASN A 67 29.60 -2.96 26.58
#